data_AF-A0A928HDU8-F1
#
_entry.id   AF-A0A928HDU8-F1
#
_cell.length_a   1.000
_cell.length_b   1.000
_cell.length_c   1.000
_cell.angle_alpha   90.00
_cell.angle_beta   90.00
_cell.angle_gamma   90.00
#
_symmetry.space_group_name_H-M   'P 1'
#
loop_
_entity.id
_entity.type
_entity.pdbx_description
1 polymer ?
#
loop_
_entity_poly.entity_id
_entity_poly.type
_entity_poly.pdbx_seq_one_letter_code
_entity_poly.pdbx_strand_id
1 'polypeptide(L)'
;DNRIRPPQAKRIAKGQGPMGHLVFSPDGEWMLADTYIEEGYQSLALVKAATGEVRVIGKFRNDGPFGETRCDLHPRWSADGSKITVDAKHDGKRAIYYLECDEKVKF
;
A
#
# COMPACT_ATOMS: atom_id res chain seq x y z
N ASP A 1 -33.23 19.25 13.99
CA ASP A 1 -32.85 17.92 14.49
C ASP A 1 -31.34 17.80 14.36
N ASN A 2 -30.59 17.91 15.46
CA ASN A 2 -29.11 17.90 15.49
C ASN A 2 -28.54 16.48 15.59
N ARG A 3 -29.16 15.49 14.96
CA ARG A 3 -28.63 14.13 14.90
C ARG A 3 -27.43 14.06 13.96
N ILE A 4 -26.24 13.95 14.55
CA ILE A 4 -25.02 13.59 13.82
C ILE A 4 -25.16 12.14 13.36
N ARG A 5 -25.13 11.91 12.04
CA ARG A 5 -25.12 10.55 11.49
C ARG A 5 -23.73 9.94 11.69
N PRO A 6 -23.64 8.65 12.07
CA PRO A 6 -22.35 7.98 12.16
C PRO A 6 -21.69 7.91 10.77
N PRO A 7 -20.34 7.86 10.70
CA PRO A 7 -19.63 7.64 9.46
C PRO A 7 -20.19 6.42 8.71
N GLN A 8 -20.42 6.58 7.41
CA GLN A 8 -20.91 5.51 6.56
C GLN A 8 -19.75 4.95 5.74
N ALA A 9 -19.59 3.63 5.76
CA ALA A 9 -18.60 2.97 4.93
C ALA A 9 -19.00 3.09 3.45
N LYS A 10 -18.06 3.52 2.60
CA LYS A 10 -18.19 3.50 1.13
C LYS A 10 -17.08 2.64 0.56
N ARG A 11 -17.44 1.64 -0.24
CA ARG A 11 -16.45 0.83 -0.98
C ARG A 11 -15.80 1.70 -2.06
N ILE A 12 -14.47 1.80 -2.04
CA ILE A 12 -13.68 2.54 -3.04
C ILE A 12 -13.26 1.60 -4.18
N ALA A 13 -12.60 0.48 -3.86
CA ALA A 13 -12.09 -0.47 -4.86
C ALA A 13 -12.47 -1.92 -4.51
N LYS A 14 -12.35 -2.83 -5.49
CA LYS A 14 -12.36 -4.29 -5.26
C LYS A 14 -11.02 -4.82 -4.72
N GLY A 15 -9.96 -4.02 -4.79
CA GLY A 15 -8.61 -4.38 -4.35
C GLY A 15 -7.81 -5.17 -5.39
N GLN A 16 -6.63 -5.65 -4.99
CA GLN A 16 -5.68 -6.42 -5.81
C GLN A 16 -5.41 -7.83 -5.26
N GLY A 17 -6.31 -8.36 -4.42
CA GLY A 17 -6.10 -9.62 -3.69
C GLY A 17 -6.35 -9.43 -2.19
N PRO A 18 -5.80 -10.30 -1.32
CA PRO A 18 -5.89 -10.13 0.13
C PRO A 18 -5.02 -8.94 0.55
N MET A 19 -5.64 -7.76 0.66
CA MET A 19 -4.96 -6.53 1.05
C MET A 19 -4.68 -6.52 2.56
N GLY A 20 -3.51 -6.03 2.95
CA GLY A 20 -3.14 -5.89 4.37
C GLY A 20 -3.42 -4.49 4.90
N HIS A 21 -2.82 -3.49 4.27
CA HIS A 21 -2.69 -2.13 4.79
C HIS A 21 -3.00 -1.09 3.72
N LEU A 22 -3.55 0.03 4.17
CA LEU A 22 -3.95 1.14 3.33
C LEU A 22 -3.50 2.44 3.97
N VAL A 23 -2.90 3.34 3.18
CA VAL A 23 -2.55 4.69 3.63
C VAL A 23 -2.77 5.70 2.52
N PHE A 24 -3.46 6.80 2.83
CA PHE A 24 -3.64 7.90 1.88
C PHE A 24 -2.31 8.61 1.57
N SER A 25 -2.16 9.06 0.33
CA SER A 25 -1.16 10.05 -0.04
C SER A 25 -1.44 11.39 0.66
N PRO A 26 -0.42 12.28 0.81
CA PRO A 26 -0.61 13.57 1.47
C PRO A 26 -1.68 14.46 0.84
N ASP A 27 -1.89 14.35 -0.48
CA ASP A 27 -2.93 15.04 -1.24
C ASP A 27 -4.31 14.34 -1.22
N GLY A 28 -4.38 13.12 -0.69
CA GLY A 28 -5.58 12.29 -0.62
C GLY A 28 -6.06 11.72 -1.98
N GLU A 29 -5.35 11.95 -3.08
CA GLU A 29 -5.77 11.47 -4.40
C GLU A 29 -5.57 9.96 -4.57
N TRP A 30 -4.58 9.41 -3.87
CA TRP A 30 -4.15 8.03 -3.95
C TRP A 30 -4.12 7.38 -2.57
N MET A 31 -4.18 6.06 -2.56
CA MET A 31 -3.83 5.25 -1.40
C MET A 31 -2.75 4.26 -1.79
N LEU A 32 -1.76 4.03 -0.93
CA LEU A 32 -0.94 2.84 -1.04
C LEU A 32 -1.71 1.64 -0.49
N ALA A 33 -1.45 0.50 -1.09
CA ALA A 33 -2.01 -0.78 -0.73
C ALA A 33 -0.93 -1.85 -0.82
N ASP A 34 -0.83 -2.72 0.17
CA ASP A 34 -0.02 -3.93 0.09
C ASP A 34 -0.86 -5.20 0.10
N THR A 35 -0.24 -6.31 -0.30
CA THR A 35 -0.82 -7.65 -0.18
C THR A 35 -0.06 -8.51 0.82
N TYR A 36 -0.74 -9.56 1.28
CA TYR A 36 -0.06 -10.73 1.82
C TYR A 36 0.74 -11.47 0.73
N ILE A 37 1.55 -12.43 1.17
CA ILE A 37 2.38 -13.25 0.28
C ILE A 37 1.47 -14.10 -0.62
N GLU A 38 1.64 -13.93 -1.93
CA GLU A 38 1.05 -14.77 -2.97
C GLU A 38 2.19 -15.22 -3.89
N GLU A 39 2.33 -16.53 -4.07
CA GLU A 39 3.40 -17.13 -4.88
C GLU A 39 4.83 -16.64 -4.52
N GLY A 40 5.08 -16.35 -3.24
CA GLY A 40 6.38 -15.87 -2.75
C GLY A 40 6.62 -14.37 -2.92
N TYR A 41 5.59 -13.59 -3.26
CA TYR A 41 5.68 -12.14 -3.43
C TYR A 41 4.57 -11.39 -2.69
N GLN A 42 4.89 -10.17 -2.28
CA GLN A 42 3.91 -9.16 -1.87
C GLN A 42 3.89 -8.05 -2.92
N SER A 43 2.71 -7.55 -3.24
CA SER A 43 2.54 -6.47 -4.21
C SER A 43 2.25 -5.15 -3.50
N LEU A 44 2.90 -4.09 -3.95
CA LEU A 44 2.59 -2.70 -3.61
C LEU A 44 1.79 -2.10 -4.75
N ALA A 45 0.66 -1.46 -4.45
CA ALA A 45 -0.15 -0.77 -5.43
C ALA A 45 -0.61 0.60 -4.95
N LEU A 46 -1.03 1.38 -5.94
CA LEU A 46 -1.79 2.60 -5.75
C LEU A 46 -3.25 2.36 -6.05
N VAL A 47 -4.11 2.98 -5.25
CA VAL A 47 -5.56 2.98 -5.45
C VAL A 47 -6.03 4.41 -5.59
N LYS A 48 -6.60 4.80 -6.73
CA LYS A 48 -7.16 6.15 -6.92
C LYS A 48 -8.39 6.30 -6.04
N ALA A 49 -8.41 7.28 -5.15
CA ALA A 49 -9.50 7.47 -4.20
C ALA A 49 -10.85 7.76 -4.89
N ALA A 50 -10.81 8.48 -6.02
CA ALA A 50 -12.00 8.89 -6.75
C ALA A 50 -12.68 7.76 -7.53
N THR A 51 -11.89 6.87 -8.14
CA THR A 51 -12.39 5.86 -9.09
C THR A 51 -12.26 4.43 -8.60
N GLY A 52 -11.41 4.18 -7.59
CA GLY A 52 -11.04 2.84 -7.16
C GLY A 52 -10.12 2.12 -8.15
N GLU A 53 -9.56 2.82 -9.14
CA GLU A 53 -8.54 2.27 -10.03
C GLU A 53 -7.35 1.76 -9.21
N VAL A 54 -6.86 0.55 -9.53
CA VAL A 54 -5.72 -0.07 -8.84
C VAL A 54 -4.55 -0.25 -9.81
N ARG A 55 -3.36 0.24 -9.45
CA ARG A 55 -2.12 0.12 -10.23
C ARG A 55 -1.03 -0.52 -9.37
N VAL A 56 -0.56 -1.72 -9.74
CA VAL A 56 0.59 -2.34 -9.08
C VAL A 56 1.87 -1.59 -9.46
N ILE A 57 2.61 -1.12 -8.46
CA ILE A 57 3.83 -0.32 -8.64
C ILE A 57 5.10 -1.02 -8.12
N GLY A 58 4.97 -2.15 -7.43
CA GLY A 58 6.12 -2.92 -6.97
C GLY A 58 5.76 -4.33 -6.55
N LYS A 59 6.73 -5.24 -6.67
CA LYS A 59 6.66 -6.61 -6.15
C LYS A 59 7.89 -6.92 -5.32
N PHE A 60 7.69 -7.40 -4.10
CA PHE A 60 8.74 -7.67 -3.14
C PHE A 60 8.76 -9.16 -2.84
N ARG A 61 9.89 -9.80 -3.10
CA ARG A 61 10.10 -11.21 -2.74
C ARG A 61 9.97 -11.38 -1.23
N ASN A 62 9.20 -12.38 -0.83
CA ASN A 62 9.08 -12.81 0.55
C ASN A 62 8.81 -14.32 0.58
N ASP A 63 9.84 -15.08 0.92
CA ASP A 63 9.84 -16.54 1.08
C ASP A 63 9.74 -16.97 2.56
N GLY A 64 9.49 -16.03 3.47
CA GLY A 64 9.47 -16.27 4.91
C GLY A 64 8.17 -16.93 5.41
N PRO A 65 8.23 -17.73 6.49
CA PRO A 65 7.06 -18.39 7.05
C PRO A 65 6.06 -17.40 7.64
N PHE A 66 4.79 -17.80 7.71
CA PHE A 66 3.78 -17.13 8.52
C PHE A 66 4.14 -17.30 10.01
N GLY A 67 4.14 -16.21 10.81
CA GLY A 67 4.45 -16.27 12.25
C GLY A 67 5.06 -14.99 12.83
N GLU A 68 5.73 -15.05 13.99
CA GLU A 68 6.35 -13.90 14.67
C GLU A 68 7.41 -13.16 13.83
N THR A 69 7.96 -13.83 12.81
CA THR A 69 8.94 -13.23 11.88
C THR A 69 8.30 -12.72 10.58
N ARG A 70 6.95 -12.62 10.53
CA ARG A 70 6.21 -12.03 9.40
C ARG A 70 6.75 -10.63 9.09
N CYS A 71 6.83 -10.32 7.80
CA CYS A 71 7.20 -9.01 7.30
C CYS A 71 6.13 -8.56 6.31
N ASP A 72 5.36 -7.55 6.69
CA ASP A 72 4.43 -6.87 5.80
C ASP A 72 5.05 -5.62 5.23
N LEU A 73 4.61 -5.20 4.05
CA LEU A 73 5.20 -4.03 3.42
C LEU A 73 4.96 -2.76 4.23
N HIS A 74 3.83 -2.64 4.93
CA HIS A 74 3.49 -1.45 5.73
C HIS A 74 3.85 -0.14 5.00
N PRO A 75 3.29 0.07 3.80
CA PRO A 75 3.71 1.17 2.97
C PRO A 75 3.40 2.52 3.63
N ARG A 76 4.29 3.49 3.44
CA ARG A 76 4.15 4.85 4.00
C ARG A 76 4.62 5.87 2.98
N TRP A 77 3.91 7.00 2.89
CA TRP A 77 4.34 8.15 2.12
C TRP A 77 5.27 9.06 2.92
N SER A 78 6.19 9.73 2.23
CA SER A 78 6.79 10.97 2.74
C SER A 78 5.76 12.09 2.76
N ALA A 79 5.99 13.10 3.60
CA ALA A 79 5.06 14.21 3.78
C ALA A 79 4.83 15.04 2.50
N ASP A 80 5.82 15.08 1.61
CA ASP A 80 5.77 15.75 0.30
C ASP A 80 5.23 14.84 -0.83
N GLY A 81 4.94 13.56 -0.54
CA GLY A 81 4.48 12.59 -1.52
C GLY A 81 5.55 12.11 -2.52
N SER A 82 6.81 12.55 -2.38
CA SER A 82 7.89 12.19 -3.31
C SER A 82 8.48 10.80 -3.07
N LYS A 83 8.24 10.19 -1.91
CA LYS A 83 8.81 8.89 -1.54
C LYS A 83 7.79 7.98 -0.91
N ILE A 84 7.99 6.69 -1.13
CA ILE A 84 7.29 5.62 -0.44
C ILE A 84 8.31 4.80 0.32
N THR A 85 8.04 4.42 1.57
CA THR A 85 8.84 3.43 2.31
C THR A 85 8.06 2.15 2.56
N VAL A 86 8.75 1.01 2.58
CA VAL A 86 8.19 -0.31 2.91
C VAL A 86 9.15 -1.12 3.78
N ASP A 87 8.62 -2.04 4.58
CA ASP A 87 9.41 -3.08 5.24
C ASP A 87 9.39 -4.34 4.36
N ALA A 88 10.54 -4.82 3.89
CA ALA A 88 10.58 -6.00 3.02
C ALA A 88 11.73 -6.95 3.36
N LYS A 89 11.60 -8.22 2.95
CA LYS A 89 12.68 -9.22 2.94
C LYS A 89 13.23 -9.47 1.54
N HIS A 90 13.15 -8.46 0.67
CA HIS A 90 13.35 -8.63 -0.76
C HIS A 90 14.73 -9.21 -1.13
N ASP A 91 15.76 -8.85 -0.37
CA ASP A 91 17.15 -9.31 -0.49
C ASP A 91 17.50 -10.47 0.46
N GLY A 92 16.50 -11.11 1.08
CA GLY A 92 16.65 -12.23 2.01
C GLY A 92 16.74 -11.84 3.48
N LYS A 93 16.86 -10.54 3.83
CA LYS A 93 16.79 -10.06 5.21
C LYS A 93 15.77 -8.94 5.34
N ARG A 94 15.12 -8.82 6.51
CA ARG A 94 14.19 -7.71 6.75
C ARG A 94 14.97 -6.40 6.75
N ALA A 95 14.60 -5.50 5.87
CA ALA A 95 15.14 -4.15 5.79
C ALA A 95 14.04 -3.15 5.41
N ILE A 96 14.34 -1.86 5.55
CA ILE A 96 13.48 -0.77 5.12
C ILE A 96 13.96 -0.31 3.75
N TYR A 97 13.05 -0.24 2.80
CA TYR A 97 13.30 0.21 1.44
C TYR A 97 12.53 1.49 1.19
N TYR A 98 13.05 2.35 0.30
CA TYR A 98 12.29 3.47 -0.24
C TYR A 98 12.23 3.42 -1.77
N LEU A 99 11.17 4.00 -2.31
CA LEU A 99 10.93 4.19 -3.73
C LEU A 99 10.72 5.68 -3.96
N GLU A 100 11.39 6.24 -4.96
CA GLU A 100 11.09 7.59 -5.43
C GLU A 100 9.83 7.57 -6.29
N CYS A 101 8.92 8.49 -6.02
CA CYS A 101 7.76 8.78 -6.87
C CYS A 101 8.17 9.91 -7.79
N ASP A 102 8.60 9.58 -9.01
CA ASP A 102 8.94 10.59 -10.01
C ASP A 102 7.74 11.54 -10.21
N GLU A 103 7.97 12.85 -10.32
CA GLU A 103 6.92 13.84 -10.67
C GLU A 103 6.25 13.51 -12.02
N LYS A 104 6.91 12.70 -12.85
CA LYS A 104 6.39 12.14 -14.11
C LYS A 104 5.32 11.08 -13.90
N VAL A 105 5.18 10.58 -12.69
CA VAL A 105 4.06 9.74 -12.27
C VAL A 105 2.94 10.63 -11.72
N LYS A 106 2.56 11.65 -12.51
CA LYS A 106 1.15 12.01 -12.60
C LYS A 106 0.44 10.80 -13.17
N PHE A 107 -0.08 9.97 -12.28
CA PHE A 107 -0.96 8.86 -12.62
C PHE A 107 -2.32 9.37 -13.13
#